data_AF-A0A182HYE2-F1
#
_entry.id   AF-A0A182HYE2-F1
#
_cell.length_a   1.000
_cell.length_b   1.000
_cell.length_c   1.000
_cell.angle_alpha   90.00
_cell.angle_beta   90.00
_cell.angle_gamma   90.00
#
_symmetry.space_group_name_H-M   'P 1'
#
loop_
_entity.id
_entity.type
_entity.pdbx_description
1 polymer ?
#
loop_
_entity_poly.entity_id
_entity_poly.type
_entity_poly.pdbx_seq_one_letter_code
_entity_poly.pdbx_strand_id
1 'polypeptide(L)'
;MRSGHRGDTGSVDPTESGPSWIHELFRQHYMMMLKQQQTFMKQQEKLIGEIWQTAQLKQPVNGSEQLSDVLAGQVKDFHFDPESTTFAGWFSRYEDLFETDESKLEDDAKVRLLLRKLGQAEYERYTSCVLPQTLISGCGC
;
A
#
# COMPACT_ATOMS: atom_id res chain seq x y z
N MET A 1 -66.24 -25.78 72.60
CA MET A 1 -64.96 -25.03 72.57
C MET A 1 -64.13 -25.46 71.37
N ARG A 2 -64.14 -24.70 70.26
CA ARG A 2 -62.93 -24.32 69.52
C ARG A 2 -63.34 -23.34 68.42
N SER A 3 -62.87 -22.12 68.61
CA SER A 3 -63.11 -20.96 67.76
C SER A 3 -62.20 -21.00 66.53
N GLY A 4 -62.60 -20.24 65.50
CA GLY A 4 -62.19 -20.37 64.11
C GLY A 4 -60.72 -20.07 63.79
N HIS A 5 -60.30 -20.65 62.68
CA HIS A 5 -59.16 -20.23 61.89
C HIS A 5 -59.34 -18.77 61.45
N ARG A 6 -58.50 -17.87 61.97
CA ARG A 6 -58.29 -16.54 61.42
C ARG A 6 -56.97 -16.58 60.67
N GLY A 7 -57.03 -16.37 59.36
CA GLY A 7 -55.85 -16.15 58.54
C GLY A 7 -55.10 -14.92 59.01
N ASP A 8 -53.79 -15.07 59.14
CA ASP A 8 -52.88 -13.94 59.27
C ASP A 8 -52.16 -13.77 57.94
N THR A 9 -52.63 -12.77 57.19
CA THR A 9 -51.99 -12.25 55.99
C THR A 9 -51.14 -11.05 56.41
N GLY A 10 -49.82 -11.18 56.28
CA GLY A 10 -48.87 -10.08 56.46
C GLY A 10 -47.59 -10.63 57.09
N SER A 11 -46.45 -10.69 56.43
CA SER A 11 -45.84 -9.60 55.68
C SER A 11 -44.88 -10.20 54.66
N VAL A 12 -45.16 -10.00 53.37
CA VAL A 12 -44.15 -10.20 52.32
C VAL A 12 -43.21 -9.01 52.41
N ASP A 13 -42.00 -9.25 52.90
CA ASP A 13 -40.92 -8.27 52.91
C ASP A 13 -40.56 -7.89 51.45
N PRO A 14 -40.56 -6.61 51.04
CA PRO A 14 -40.22 -6.23 49.67
C PRO A 14 -38.71 -6.22 49.38
N THR A 15 -37.85 -6.64 50.31
CA THR A 15 -36.39 -6.43 50.20
C THR A 15 -35.55 -7.70 50.21
N GLU A 16 -35.99 -8.79 49.58
CA GLU A 16 -35.03 -9.78 49.08
C GLU A 16 -34.48 -9.33 47.73
N SER A 17 -33.55 -8.35 47.79
CA SER A 17 -32.54 -8.24 46.74
C SER A 17 -31.90 -9.61 46.60
N GLY A 18 -32.04 -10.21 45.41
CA GLY A 18 -31.45 -11.51 45.10
C GLY A 18 -29.97 -11.56 45.50
N PRO A 19 -29.45 -12.77 45.80
CA PRO A 19 -28.11 -12.93 46.36
C PRO A 19 -27.09 -11.99 45.71
N SER A 20 -26.43 -11.15 46.51
CA SER A 20 -25.52 -10.08 46.04
C SER A 20 -24.50 -10.53 44.98
N TRP A 21 -24.12 -11.81 45.02
CA TRP A 21 -23.23 -12.43 44.03
C TRP A 21 -23.80 -12.51 42.62
N ILE A 22 -25.13 -12.59 42.44
CA ILE A 22 -25.78 -12.66 41.13
C ILE A 22 -25.56 -11.34 40.38
N HIS A 23 -25.81 -10.22 41.05
CA HIS A 23 -25.56 -8.89 40.49
C HIS A 23 -24.07 -8.64 40.25
N GLU A 24 -23.20 -9.12 41.13
CA GLU A 24 -21.74 -9.04 40.95
C GLU A 24 -21.30 -9.88 39.74
N LEU A 25 -21.86 -11.08 39.56
CA LEU A 25 -21.57 -11.93 38.40
C LEU A 25 -22.01 -11.25 37.09
N PHE A 26 -23.23 -10.70 37.05
CA PHE A 26 -23.71 -9.95 35.89
C PHE A 26 -22.84 -8.71 35.62
N ARG A 27 -22.42 -8.00 36.67
CA ARG A 27 -21.50 -6.85 36.56
C ARG A 27 -20.14 -7.27 36.01
N GLN A 28 -19.56 -8.37 36.49
CA GLN A 28 -18.28 -8.89 35.98
C GLN A 28 -18.39 -9.36 34.55
N HIS A 29 -19.46 -10.08 34.20
CA HIS A 29 -19.70 -10.52 32.84
C HIS A 29 -19.85 -9.33 31.89
N TYR A 30 -20.61 -8.30 32.30
CA TYR A 30 -20.76 -7.06 31.55
C TYR A 30 -19.42 -6.32 31.38
N MET A 31 -18.62 -6.22 32.45
CA MET A 31 -17.28 -5.63 32.36
C MET A 31 -16.33 -6.44 31.46
N MET A 32 -16.44 -7.77 31.47
CA MET A 32 -15.65 -8.63 30.60
C MET A 32 -16.03 -8.44 29.12
N MET A 33 -17.32 -8.32 28.83
CA MET A 33 -17.82 -8.02 27.47
C MET A 33 -17.31 -6.66 26.98
N LEU A 34 -17.42 -5.61 27.81
CA LEU A 34 -16.92 -4.27 27.47
C LEU A 34 -15.40 -4.28 27.23
N LYS A 35 -14.65 -4.98 28.09
CA LYS A 35 -13.21 -5.13 27.95
C LYS A 35 -12.86 -5.84 26.64
N GLN A 36 -13.59 -6.89 26.27
CA GLN A 36 -13.38 -7.60 25.01
C GLN A 36 -13.61 -6.71 23.80
N GLN A 37 -14.70 -5.92 23.79
CA GLN A 37 -14.97 -4.96 22.71
C GLN A 37 -13.83 -3.93 22.59
N GLN A 38 -13.37 -3.39 23.71
CA GLN A 38 -12.25 -2.45 23.72
C GLN A 38 -10.95 -3.09 23.22
N THR A 39 -10.66 -4.33 23.63
CA THR A 39 -9.49 -5.08 23.15
C THR A 39 -9.56 -5.31 21.64
N PHE A 40 -10.73 -5.67 21.12
CA PHE A 40 -10.94 -5.82 19.68
C PHE A 40 -10.68 -4.50 18.94
N MET A 41 -11.23 -3.38 19.42
CA MET A 41 -10.99 -2.06 18.83
C MET A 41 -9.50 -1.70 18.81
N LYS A 42 -8.78 -1.91 19.92
CA LYS A 42 -7.33 -1.68 19.99
C LYS A 42 -6.54 -2.55 19.02
N GLN A 43 -6.95 -3.80 18.83
CA GLN A 43 -6.33 -4.69 17.84
C GLN A 43 -6.57 -4.18 16.42
N GLN A 44 -7.78 -3.69 16.12
CA GLN A 44 -8.08 -3.07 14.82
C GLN A 44 -7.25 -1.80 14.59
N GLU A 45 -7.16 -0.91 15.58
CA GLU A 45 -6.34 0.32 15.49
C GLU A 45 -4.87 -0.02 15.24
N LYS A 46 -4.34 -1.02 15.95
CA LYS A 46 -2.97 -1.50 15.75
C LYS A 46 -2.76 -2.05 14.34
N LEU A 47 -3.67 -2.89 13.85
CA LEU A 47 -3.61 -3.45 12.49
C LEU A 47 -3.68 -2.35 11.43
N ILE A 48 -4.58 -1.37 11.58
CA ILE A 48 -4.70 -0.23 10.67
C ILE A 48 -3.41 0.60 10.69
N GLY A 49 -2.83 0.83 11.87
CA GLY A 49 -1.53 1.49 12.02
C GLY A 49 -0.42 0.74 11.30
N GLU A 50 -0.36 -0.59 11.43
CA GLU A 50 0.61 -1.44 10.73
C GLU A 50 0.42 -1.41 9.21
N ILE A 51 -0.83 -1.47 8.73
CA ILE A 51 -1.16 -1.33 7.30
C ILE A 51 -0.71 0.03 6.78
N TRP A 52 -0.99 1.12 7.49
CA TRP A 52 -0.57 2.47 7.10
C TRP A 52 0.95 2.61 7.05
N GLN A 53 1.67 2.13 8.06
CA GLN A 53 3.13 2.16 8.07
C GLN A 53 3.73 1.29 6.96
N THR A 54 3.13 0.13 6.69
CA THR A 54 3.54 -0.75 5.58
C THR A 54 3.27 -0.10 4.22
N ALA A 55 2.15 0.62 4.07
CA ALA A 55 1.79 1.37 2.86
C ALA A 55 2.61 2.66 2.67
N GLN A 56 3.20 3.22 3.73
CA GLN A 56 4.13 4.36 3.60
C GLN A 56 5.54 3.90 3.21
N LEU A 57 5.99 2.75 3.71
CA LEU A 57 7.30 2.17 3.36
C LEU A 57 7.28 1.47 2.00
N LYS A 58 6.12 0.96 1.58
CA LYS A 58 5.88 0.50 0.23
C LYS A 58 5.06 1.59 -0.45
N GLN A 59 5.74 2.55 -1.09
CA GLN A 59 5.08 3.32 -2.14
C GLN A 59 4.28 2.32 -2.98
N PRO A 60 3.05 2.66 -3.44
CA PRO A 60 2.41 1.85 -4.44
C PRO A 60 3.40 1.83 -5.60
N VAL A 61 4.17 0.74 -5.71
CA VAL A 61 4.93 0.45 -6.91
C VAL A 61 3.82 0.38 -7.93
N ASN A 62 3.69 1.47 -8.68
CA ASN A 62 2.71 1.56 -9.75
C ASN A 62 2.92 0.28 -10.56
N GLY A 63 1.86 -0.47 -10.88
CA GLY A 63 2.03 -1.69 -11.69
C GLY A 63 2.85 -1.41 -12.97
N SER A 64 2.82 -0.15 -13.43
CA SER A 64 3.67 0.43 -14.47
C SER A 64 5.17 0.44 -14.15
N GLU A 65 5.60 0.77 -12.93
CA GLU A 65 7.02 0.75 -12.52
C GLU A 65 7.56 -0.69 -12.43
N GLN A 66 6.78 -1.61 -11.87
CA GLN A 66 7.16 -3.02 -11.83
C GLN A 66 7.24 -3.63 -13.23
N LEU A 67 6.30 -3.28 -14.11
CA LEU A 67 6.33 -3.67 -15.51
C LEU A 67 7.56 -3.06 -16.20
N SER A 68 7.84 -1.77 -15.98
CA SER A 68 9.01 -1.09 -16.53
C SER A 68 10.32 -1.76 -16.11
N ASP A 69 10.46 -2.19 -14.85
CA ASP A 69 11.66 -2.90 -14.38
C ASP A 69 11.81 -4.28 -15.03
N VAL A 70 10.71 -5.01 -15.19
CA VAL A 70 10.71 -6.31 -15.89
C VAL A 70 11.12 -6.14 -17.35
N LEU A 71 10.53 -5.16 -18.05
CA LEU A 71 10.87 -4.86 -19.45
C LEU A 71 12.32 -4.37 -19.58
N ALA A 72 12.81 -3.54 -18.65
CA ALA A 72 14.20 -3.07 -18.64
C ALA A 72 15.22 -4.22 -18.53
N GLY A 73 14.84 -5.33 -17.89
CA GLY A 73 15.65 -6.54 -17.80
C GLY A 73 15.72 -7.33 -19.11
N GLN A 74 14.74 -7.17 -20.01
CA GLN A 74 14.68 -7.84 -21.31
C GLN A 74 15.38 -7.05 -22.42
N VAL A 75 15.47 -5.73 -22.27
CA VAL A 75 16.17 -4.86 -23.21
C VAL A 75 17.66 -4.85 -22.89
N LYS A 76 18.53 -4.98 -23.89
CA LYS A 76 19.98 -4.77 -23.71
C LYS A 76 20.31 -3.28 -23.72
N ASP A 77 21.28 -2.85 -22.92
CA ASP A 77 21.77 -1.46 -22.97
C ASP A 77 22.27 -1.07 -24.37
N PHE A 78 21.86 0.10 -24.81
CA PHE A 78 22.25 0.71 -26.07
C PHE A 78 23.59 1.42 -25.91
N HIS A 79 24.53 1.07 -26.78
CA HIS A 79 25.78 1.78 -26.96
C HIS A 79 25.91 2.07 -28.44
N PHE A 80 26.16 3.33 -28.79
CA PHE A 80 26.24 3.74 -30.18
C PHE A 80 27.54 3.23 -30.79
N ASP A 81 27.44 2.57 -31.93
CA ASP A 81 28.57 2.19 -32.76
C ASP A 81 28.29 2.62 -34.21
N PRO A 82 29.08 3.55 -34.77
CA PRO A 82 28.87 4.04 -36.13
C PRO A 82 28.95 2.94 -37.19
N GLU A 83 29.65 1.83 -36.93
CA GLU A 83 29.85 0.75 -37.88
C GLU A 83 28.82 -0.38 -37.75
N SER A 84 28.19 -0.54 -36.58
CA SER A 84 27.37 -1.74 -36.30
C SER A 84 26.00 -1.47 -35.67
N THR A 85 25.86 -0.45 -34.83
CA THR A 85 24.70 -0.34 -33.93
C THR A 85 24.19 1.10 -33.88
N THR A 86 23.17 1.36 -34.69
CA THR A 86 22.39 2.61 -34.65
C THR A 86 21.21 2.47 -33.69
N PHE A 87 20.67 3.60 -33.22
CA PHE A 87 19.50 3.59 -32.34
C PHE A 87 18.30 2.91 -33.00
N ALA A 88 18.03 3.18 -34.28
CA ALA A 88 16.93 2.55 -35.02
C ALA A 88 17.09 1.04 -35.12
N GLY A 89 18.30 0.56 -35.45
CA GLY A 89 18.59 -0.88 -35.51
C GLY A 89 18.44 -1.56 -34.16
N TRP A 90 18.90 -0.92 -33.08
CA TRP A 90 18.71 -1.43 -31.72
C TRP A 90 17.23 -1.43 -31.30
N PHE A 91 16.50 -0.35 -31.55
CA PHE A 91 15.10 -0.20 -31.16
C PHE A 91 14.18 -1.19 -31.88
N SER A 92 14.40 -1.44 -33.17
CA SER A 92 13.61 -2.42 -33.95
C SER A 92 13.59 -3.83 -33.35
N ARG A 93 14.62 -4.20 -32.56
CA ARG A 93 14.67 -5.51 -31.89
C ARG A 93 13.74 -5.63 -30.69
N TYR A 94 13.20 -4.49 -30.22
CA TYR A 94 12.32 -4.40 -29.07
C TYR A 94 11.03 -3.67 -29.42
N GLU A 95 10.78 -3.31 -30.67
CA GLU A 95 9.59 -2.57 -31.12
C GLU A 95 8.30 -3.31 -30.70
N ASP A 96 8.24 -4.63 -30.91
CA ASP A 96 7.15 -5.51 -30.46
C ASP A 96 6.89 -5.43 -28.94
N LEU A 97 7.91 -5.14 -28.13
CA LEU A 97 7.80 -5.00 -26.68
C LEU A 97 7.00 -3.75 -26.32
N PHE A 98 7.15 -2.69 -27.11
CA PHE A 98 6.43 -1.44 -26.92
C PHE A 98 5.04 -1.48 -27.56
N GLU A 99 4.86 -2.19 -28.69
CA GLU A 99 3.56 -2.36 -29.35
C GLU A 99 2.61 -3.31 -28.59
N THR A 100 3.14 -4.39 -27.99
CA THR A 100 2.28 -5.37 -27.28
C THR A 100 1.83 -4.86 -25.90
N ASP A 101 2.66 -4.06 -25.23
CA ASP A 101 2.36 -3.47 -23.92
C ASP A 101 1.96 -1.99 -24.02
N GLU A 102 1.66 -1.51 -25.22
CA GLU A 102 1.37 -0.11 -25.53
C GLU A 102 0.18 0.44 -24.75
N SER A 103 -0.78 -0.42 -24.38
CA SER A 103 -1.95 -0.09 -23.57
C SER A 103 -1.72 -0.19 -22.04
N LYS A 104 -0.54 -0.65 -21.61
CA LYS A 104 -0.20 -0.88 -20.19
C LYS A 104 0.84 0.11 -19.66
N LEU A 105 1.58 0.77 -20.56
CA LEU A 105 2.58 1.77 -20.22
C LEU A 105 2.19 3.11 -20.84
N GLU A 106 2.05 4.11 -19.98
CA GLU A 106 1.97 5.50 -20.39
C GLU A 106 3.25 5.91 -21.15
N ASP A 107 3.13 6.85 -22.09
CA ASP A 107 4.25 7.23 -22.96
C ASP A 107 5.45 7.79 -22.18
N ASP A 108 5.20 8.44 -21.05
CA ASP A 108 6.25 8.92 -20.15
C ASP A 108 7.04 7.76 -19.51
N ALA A 109 6.39 6.63 -19.21
CA ALA A 109 7.02 5.41 -18.71
C ALA A 109 7.85 4.73 -19.81
N LYS A 110 7.36 4.71 -21.06
CA LYS A 110 8.11 4.21 -22.22
C LYS A 110 9.38 5.03 -22.46
N VAL A 111 9.29 6.36 -22.38
CA VAL A 111 10.44 7.27 -22.50
C VAL A 111 11.44 7.01 -21.37
N ARG A 112 10.99 6.94 -20.11
CA ARG A 112 11.87 6.63 -18.97
C ARG A 112 12.58 5.29 -19.13
N LEU A 113 11.88 4.27 -19.62
CA LEU A 113 12.46 2.96 -19.92
C LEU A 113 13.57 3.07 -20.96
N LEU A 114 13.32 3.76 -22.08
CA LEU A 114 14.33 3.96 -23.13
C LEU A 114 15.56 4.69 -22.60
N LEU A 115 15.37 5.78 -21.84
CA LEU A 115 16.46 6.55 -21.27
C LEU A 115 17.32 5.73 -20.30
N ARG A 116 16.70 4.85 -19.49
CA ARG A 116 17.41 3.94 -18.59
C ARG A 116 18.28 2.92 -19.32
N LYS A 117 17.95 2.60 -20.56
CA LYS A 117 18.70 1.64 -21.39
C LYS A 117 19.76 2.29 -22.26
N LEU A 118 19.89 3.62 -22.27
CA LEU A 118 21.01 4.29 -22.92
C LEU A 118 22.28 4.09 -22.08
N GLY A 119 23.41 3.87 -22.76
CA GLY A 119 24.72 3.99 -22.16
C GLY A 119 24.97 5.41 -21.64
N GLN A 120 25.92 5.54 -20.72
CA GLN A 120 26.22 6.81 -20.04
C GLN A 120 26.49 7.95 -21.04
N ALA A 121 27.32 7.69 -22.06
CA ALA A 121 27.69 8.70 -23.06
C ALA A 121 26.50 9.10 -23.95
N GLU A 122 25.65 8.14 -24.31
CA GLU A 122 24.45 8.37 -25.10
C GLU A 122 23.40 9.15 -24.33
N TYR A 123 23.22 8.83 -23.05
CA TYR A 123 22.35 9.57 -22.14
C TYR A 123 22.82 11.01 -21.96
N GLU A 124 24.12 11.23 -21.75
CA GLU A 124 24.71 12.57 -21.67
C GLU A 124 24.52 13.36 -22.97
N ARG A 125 24.69 12.74 -24.13
CA ARG A 125 24.42 13.39 -25.43
C ARG A 125 22.94 13.73 -25.57
N TYR A 126 22.03 12.83 -25.22
CA TYR A 126 20.59 13.09 -25.24
C TYR A 126 20.23 14.30 -24.37
N THR A 127 20.67 14.30 -23.10
CA THR A 127 20.43 15.41 -22.17
C THR A 127 21.03 16.73 -22.68
N SER A 128 22.22 16.68 -23.26
CA SER A 128 22.90 17.86 -23.82
C SER A 128 22.20 18.44 -25.05
N CYS A 129 21.47 17.63 -25.82
CA CYS A 129 20.70 18.06 -26.98
C CYS A 129 19.31 18.61 -26.64
N VAL A 130 18.71 18.16 -25.54
CA VAL A 130 17.38 18.65 -25.09
C VAL A 130 17.47 19.86 -24.15
N LEU A 131 18.63 20.10 -23.55
CA LEU A 131 18.89 21.29 -22.73
C LEU A 131 19.29 22.48 -23.63
N PRO A 132 18.82 23.72 -23.34
CA PRO A 132 19.27 24.90 -24.06
C PRO A 132 20.80 25.07 -23.95
N GLN A 133 21.48 25.20 -25.10
CA GLN A 133 22.94 25.37 -25.21
C GLN A 133 23.50 26.61 -24.49
N THR A 134 22.66 27.44 -23.87
CA THR A 134 23.04 28.75 -23.31
C THR A 134 23.93 28.69 -22.06
N LEU A 135 24.42 27.52 -21.63
CA LEU A 135 25.34 27.40 -20.50
C LEU A 135 26.66 26.65 -20.80
N ILE A 136 26.98 26.39 -22.07
CA ILE A 136 28.25 25.73 -22.44
C ILE A 136 28.94 26.50 -23.58
N SER A 137 28.97 27.83 -23.51
CA SER A 137 30.01 28.61 -24.20
C SER A 137 31.30 28.53 -23.38
N GLY A 138 32.01 27.40 -23.46
CA GLY A 138 33.16 27.20 -22.58
C GLY A 138 34.02 25.97 -22.76
N CYS A 139 34.00 25.27 -23.90
CA CYS A 139 35.10 24.38 -24.25
C CYS A 139 35.52 24.66 -25.68
N GLY A 140 36.69 25.32 -25.79
CA GLY A 140 37.36 25.63 -27.03
C GLY A 140 37.87 24.39 -27.75
N CYS A 141 38.11 24.63 -29.04
CA CYS A 141 38.70 23.78 -30.06
C CYS A 141 39.86 22.89 -29.60
#